data_AF-A0A836W127-F1
#
_entry.id   AF-A0A836W127-F1
#
_cell.length_a   1.000
_cell.length_b   1.000
_cell.length_c   1.000
_cell.angle_alpha   90.00
_cell.angle_beta   90.00
_cell.angle_gamma   90.00
#
_symmetry.space_group_name_H-M   'P 1'
#
loop_
_entity.id
_entity.type
_entity.pdbx_description
1 polymer ?
#
loop_
_entity_poly.entity_id
_entity_poly.type
_entity_poly.pdbx_seq_one_letter_code
_entity_poly.pdbx_strand_id
1 'polypeptide(L)'
;MAIAIAAGAALLVRRRPSVQTPPRPEDQLDRCITQMLQAAQNGDVKDYLECFAGDLRAKLASRLERAAPEVAAAELRSGYADLKSYVTTDWQRLSDDEATLTLERVYKDYNERHRVRLRWSRTGWKIVELTPLESFAPEIPYGTPVFQLPEAGGESTQAREFPSERPAKPASAAEP
;
A
#
# COMPACT_ATOMS: atom_id res chain seq x y z
N MET A 1 -67.23 -1.91 -10.21
CA MET A 1 -66.06 -1.14 -9.72
C MET A 1 -64.89 -2.10 -9.59
N ALA A 2 -63.78 -1.79 -10.25
CA ALA A 2 -62.54 -2.56 -10.26
C ALA A 2 -61.67 -2.20 -9.06
N ILE A 3 -60.98 -3.17 -8.43
CA ILE A 3 -59.72 -2.93 -7.70
C ILE A 3 -58.77 -4.09 -7.98
N ALA A 4 -57.54 -3.69 -8.28
CA ALA A 4 -56.51 -4.43 -8.99
C ALA A 4 -55.65 -5.32 -8.08
N ILE A 5 -55.10 -6.34 -8.74
CA ILE A 5 -54.08 -7.28 -8.27
C ILE A 5 -52.74 -6.53 -8.08
N ALA A 6 -52.09 -6.69 -6.93
CA ALA A 6 -50.68 -6.37 -6.77
C ALA A 6 -49.94 -7.57 -6.18
N ALA A 7 -49.44 -8.42 -7.06
CA ALA A 7 -48.51 -9.50 -6.73
C ALA A 7 -47.12 -8.89 -6.50
N GLY A 8 -46.68 -8.86 -5.24
CA GLY A 8 -45.32 -8.48 -4.88
C GLY A 8 -44.34 -9.60 -5.23
N ALA A 9 -43.62 -9.46 -6.34
CA ALA A 9 -42.51 -10.35 -6.68
C ALA A 9 -41.27 -9.98 -5.85
N ALA A 10 -41.01 -10.75 -4.79
CA ALA A 10 -39.77 -10.66 -4.03
C ALA A 10 -38.61 -11.20 -4.89
N LEU A 11 -37.82 -10.28 -5.46
CA LEU A 11 -36.56 -10.59 -6.13
C LEU A 11 -35.52 -11.08 -5.10
N LEU A 12 -35.48 -12.40 -4.89
CA LEU A 12 -34.37 -13.07 -4.22
C LEU A 12 -33.12 -12.97 -5.10
N VAL A 13 -32.35 -11.91 -4.93
CA VAL A 13 -31.00 -11.78 -5.49
C VAL A 13 -30.11 -12.82 -4.82
N ARG A 14 -29.99 -13.97 -5.49
CA ARG A 14 -29.06 -15.05 -5.14
C ARG A 14 -27.64 -14.49 -5.25
N ARG A 15 -27.04 -14.05 -4.13
CA ARG A 15 -25.61 -13.69 -4.08
C ARG A 15 -24.84 -14.88 -4.60
N ARG A 16 -24.25 -14.75 -5.80
CA ARG A 16 -23.34 -15.77 -6.34
C ARG A 16 -22.20 -15.89 -5.34
N PRO A 17 -21.84 -17.09 -4.88
CA PRO A 17 -20.63 -17.27 -4.11
C PRO A 17 -19.49 -16.79 -5.01
N SER A 18 -18.86 -15.68 -4.62
CA SER A 18 -17.60 -15.26 -5.19
C SER A 18 -16.66 -16.46 -5.06
N VAL A 19 -16.22 -17.01 -6.18
CA VAL A 19 -15.17 -18.02 -6.22
C VAL A 19 -13.96 -17.35 -5.57
N GLN A 20 -13.73 -17.66 -4.29
CA GLN A 20 -12.55 -17.18 -3.59
C GLN A 20 -11.40 -17.99 -4.16
N THR A 21 -10.66 -17.40 -5.10
CA THR A 21 -9.36 -17.91 -5.47
C THR A 21 -8.55 -18.06 -4.19
N PRO A 22 -7.98 -19.25 -3.89
CA PRO A 22 -7.17 -19.42 -2.69
C PRO A 22 -6.06 -18.37 -2.68
N PRO A 23 -5.82 -17.69 -1.55
CA PRO A 23 -4.82 -16.64 -1.47
C PRO A 23 -3.46 -17.24 -1.82
N ARG A 24 -2.72 -16.55 -2.69
CA ARG A 24 -1.38 -17.00 -3.06
C ARG A 24 -0.47 -16.93 -1.84
N PRO A 25 0.57 -17.77 -1.76
CA PRO A 25 1.52 -17.73 -0.64
C PRO A 25 2.10 -16.33 -0.42
N GLU A 26 2.40 -15.58 -1.48
CA GLU A 26 2.86 -14.18 -1.39
C GLU A 26 1.85 -13.28 -0.67
N ASP A 27 0.56 -13.41 -0.95
CA ASP A 27 -0.49 -12.58 -0.35
C ASP A 27 -0.55 -12.79 1.18
N GLN A 28 -0.11 -13.94 1.70
CA GLN A 28 -0.09 -14.22 3.14
C GLN A 28 1.10 -13.57 3.85
N LEU A 29 2.24 -13.49 3.17
CA LEU A 29 3.44 -12.84 3.68
C LEU A 29 3.26 -11.33 3.69
N ASP A 30 2.69 -10.78 2.60
CA ASP A 30 2.35 -9.35 2.52
C ASP A 30 1.37 -8.94 3.62
N ARG A 31 0.41 -9.80 3.98
CA ARG A 31 -0.48 -9.54 5.13
C ARG A 31 0.29 -9.39 6.44
N CYS A 32 1.31 -10.20 6.70
CA CYS A 32 2.14 -10.08 7.90
C CYS A 32 2.88 -8.73 7.93
N ILE A 33 3.48 -8.32 6.80
CA ILE A 33 4.16 -7.02 6.68
C ILE A 33 3.17 -5.87 6.86
N THR A 34 2.01 -5.96 6.22
CA THR A 34 0.96 -4.93 6.29
C THR A 34 0.46 -4.76 7.72
N GLN A 35 0.20 -5.86 8.42
CA GLN A 35 -0.21 -5.84 9.83
C GLN A 35 0.85 -5.19 10.72
N MET A 36 2.11 -5.54 10.54
CA MET A 36 3.21 -4.92 11.29
C MET A 36 3.27 -3.40 11.05
N LEU A 37 3.18 -2.96 9.79
CA LEU A 37 3.19 -1.54 9.44
C LEU A 37 2.01 -0.78 10.06
N GLN A 38 0.80 -1.35 9.97
CA GLN A 38 -0.41 -0.76 10.54
C GLN A 38 -0.33 -0.66 12.07
N ALA A 39 0.11 -1.72 12.74
CA ALA A 39 0.30 -1.71 14.18
C ALA A 39 1.31 -0.63 14.60
N ALA A 40 2.41 -0.48 13.88
CA ALA A 40 3.39 0.57 14.14
C ALA A 40 2.81 1.98 13.95
N GLN A 41 2.10 2.23 12.84
CA GLN A 41 1.45 3.51 12.56
C GLN A 41 0.35 3.87 13.56
N ASN A 42 -0.33 2.87 14.12
CA ASN A 42 -1.33 3.06 15.17
C ASN A 42 -0.72 3.16 16.57
N GLY A 43 0.57 2.84 16.72
CA GLY A 43 1.23 2.74 18.03
C GLY A 43 0.75 1.55 18.86
N ASP A 44 0.17 0.52 18.22
CA ASP A 44 -0.26 -0.70 18.90
C ASP A 44 0.95 -1.61 19.15
N VAL A 45 1.56 -1.45 20.32
CA VAL A 45 2.76 -2.19 20.73
C VAL A 45 2.50 -3.69 20.76
N LYS A 46 1.31 -4.11 21.20
CA LYS A 46 0.98 -5.54 21.33
C LYS A 46 0.87 -6.18 19.95
N ASP A 47 0.05 -5.61 19.07
CA ASP A 47 -0.16 -6.15 17.73
C ASP A 47 1.13 -6.06 16.90
N TYR A 48 1.95 -5.03 17.13
CA TYR A 48 3.27 -4.92 16.53
C TYR A 48 4.17 -6.09 16.96
N LEU A 49 4.31 -6.34 18.27
CA LEU A 49 5.14 -7.45 18.78
C LEU A 49 4.61 -8.83 18.37
N GLU A 50 3.29 -8.98 18.19
CA GLU A 50 2.68 -10.20 17.66
C GLU A 50 3.11 -10.51 16.23
N CYS A 51 3.59 -9.55 15.45
CA CYS A 51 4.13 -9.82 14.11
C CYS A 51 5.51 -10.49 14.14
N PHE A 52 6.20 -10.50 15.28
CA PHE A 52 7.55 -11.02 15.42
C PHE A 52 7.60 -12.31 16.22
N ALA A 53 8.65 -13.11 16.00
CA ALA A 53 8.96 -14.30 16.78
C ALA A 53 10.47 -14.43 17.07
N GLY A 54 10.81 -15.36 17.96
CA GLY A 54 12.19 -15.68 18.33
C GLY A 54 12.93 -14.51 19.00
N ASP A 55 14.25 -14.47 18.81
CA ASP A 55 15.12 -13.49 19.45
C ASP A 55 14.81 -12.05 19.03
N LEU A 56 14.36 -11.85 17.79
CA LEU A 56 13.97 -10.53 17.30
C LEU A 56 12.78 -9.99 18.10
N ARG A 57 11.75 -10.81 18.34
CA ARG A 57 10.63 -10.44 19.21
C ARG A 57 11.13 -10.10 20.62
N ALA A 58 11.97 -10.94 21.22
CA ALA A 58 12.46 -10.71 22.58
C ALA A 58 13.24 -9.39 22.70
N LYS A 59 14.08 -9.07 21.71
CA LYS A 59 14.81 -7.80 21.64
C LYS A 59 13.86 -6.60 21.53
N LEU A 60 12.86 -6.68 20.65
CA LEU A 60 11.87 -5.61 20.47
C LEU A 60 11.00 -5.43 21.71
N ALA A 61 10.52 -6.52 22.30
CA ALA A 61 9.73 -6.51 23.54
C ALA A 61 10.53 -5.89 24.68
N SER A 62 11.79 -6.30 24.87
CA SER A 62 12.66 -5.71 25.89
C SER A 62 12.85 -4.20 25.70
N ARG A 63 12.94 -3.71 24.46
CA ARG A 63 13.03 -2.27 24.19
C ARG A 63 11.72 -1.55 24.51
N LEU A 64 10.61 -2.02 23.95
CA LEU A 64 9.32 -1.32 23.98
C LEU A 64 8.58 -1.46 25.33
N GLU A 65 8.62 -2.63 25.95
CA GLU A 65 7.91 -2.90 27.22
C GLU A 65 8.62 -2.31 28.45
N ARG A 66 9.88 -1.86 28.31
CA ARG A 66 10.57 -1.11 29.38
C ARG A 66 10.11 0.34 29.50
N ALA A 67 9.55 0.90 28.42
CA ALA A 67 9.02 2.25 28.43
C ALA A 67 7.58 2.26 28.96
N ALA A 68 7.11 3.43 29.39
CA ALA A 68 5.67 3.61 29.64
C ALA A 68 4.89 3.33 28.33
N PRO A 69 3.68 2.74 28.40
CA PRO A 69 2.92 2.35 27.20
C PRO A 69 2.75 3.48 26.18
N GLU A 70 2.52 4.70 26.64
CA GLU A 70 2.33 5.90 25.81
C GLU A 70 3.62 6.30 25.10
N VAL A 71 4.77 6.12 25.75
CA VAL A 71 6.09 6.39 25.20
C VAL A 71 6.42 5.36 24.12
N ALA A 72 6.18 4.07 24.38
CA ALA A 72 6.37 3.02 23.39
C ALA A 72 5.48 3.20 22.16
N ALA A 73 4.20 3.56 22.37
CA ALA A 73 3.27 3.87 21.29
C ALA A 73 3.69 5.11 20.49
N ALA A 74 4.20 6.16 21.14
CA ALA A 74 4.71 7.35 20.48
C ALA A 74 5.98 7.05 19.68
N GLU A 75 6.88 6.21 20.22
CA GLU A 75 8.10 5.77 19.54
C GLU A 75 7.76 5.03 18.24
N LEU A 76 6.82 4.08 18.29
CA LEU A 76 6.34 3.39 17.09
C LEU A 76 5.76 4.36 16.06
N ARG A 77 4.85 5.24 16.48
CA ARG A 77 4.25 6.23 15.57
C ARG A 77 5.29 7.13 14.93
N SER A 78 6.24 7.62 15.72
CA SER A 78 7.31 8.50 15.24
C SER A 78 8.20 7.81 14.20
N GLY A 79 8.53 6.53 14.37
CA GLY A 79 9.36 5.78 13.41
C GLY A 79 8.69 5.55 12.05
N TYR A 80 7.37 5.72 11.96
CA TYR A 80 6.57 5.47 10.76
C TYR A 80 5.78 6.70 10.29
N ALA A 81 5.96 7.87 10.92
CA ALA A 81 5.17 9.08 10.65
C ALA A 81 5.33 9.58 9.20
N ASP A 82 6.54 9.50 8.66
CA ASP A 82 6.88 9.97 7.31
C ASP A 82 6.83 8.87 6.24
N LEU A 83 6.39 7.66 6.58
CA LEU A 83 6.26 6.56 5.64
C LEU A 83 5.22 6.91 4.56
N LYS A 84 5.64 6.95 3.30
CA LYS A 84 4.77 7.25 2.14
C LYS A 84 4.25 5.99 1.48
N SER A 85 5.10 4.97 1.38
CA SER A 85 4.77 3.70 0.75
C SER A 85 5.71 2.60 1.24
N TYR A 86 5.36 1.35 0.94
CA TYR A 86 6.24 0.21 1.07
C TYR A 86 6.08 -0.72 -0.14
N VAL A 87 7.11 -1.49 -0.41
CA VAL A 87 7.13 -2.48 -1.49
C VAL A 87 7.77 -3.76 -0.97
N THR A 88 7.18 -4.90 -1.30
CA THR A 88 7.75 -6.23 -1.08
C THR A 88 8.21 -6.81 -2.41
N THR A 89 9.47 -7.26 -2.48
CA THR A 89 10.08 -7.86 -3.68
C THR A 89 10.91 -9.10 -3.34
N ASP A 90 11.47 -9.75 -4.36
CA ASP A 90 12.45 -10.85 -4.22
C ASP A 90 12.00 -11.96 -3.27
N TRP A 91 10.73 -12.31 -3.34
CA TRP A 91 10.19 -13.39 -2.54
C TRP A 91 10.88 -14.72 -2.90
N GLN A 92 11.34 -15.42 -1.86
CA GLN A 92 11.97 -16.72 -1.98
C GLN A 92 11.44 -17.64 -0.89
N ARG A 93 10.93 -18.81 -1.29
CA ARG A 93 10.61 -19.88 -0.36
C ARG A 93 11.88 -20.62 0.03
N LEU A 94 12.15 -20.73 1.34
CA LEU A 94 13.28 -21.49 1.87
C LEU A 94 12.86 -22.92 2.25
N SER A 95 11.66 -23.06 2.80
CA SER A 95 11.03 -24.33 3.14
C SER A 95 9.50 -24.18 3.14
N ASP A 96 8.76 -25.21 3.54
CA ASP A 96 7.31 -25.10 3.65
C ASP A 96 6.87 -24.02 4.64
N ASP A 97 7.63 -23.85 5.72
CA ASP A 97 7.36 -22.95 6.84
C ASP A 97 8.31 -21.75 6.90
N GLU A 98 9.24 -21.57 5.95
CA GLU A 98 10.16 -20.43 5.93
C GLU A 98 10.21 -19.74 4.56
N ALA A 99 10.28 -18.42 4.59
CA ALA A 99 10.40 -17.58 3.41
C ALA A 99 11.26 -16.35 3.70
N THR A 100 11.75 -15.74 2.62
CA THR A 100 12.42 -14.44 2.64
C THR A 100 11.78 -13.51 1.62
N LEU A 101 11.83 -12.22 1.90
CA LEU A 101 11.49 -11.15 0.95
C LEU A 101 12.36 -9.93 1.21
N THR A 102 12.44 -9.04 0.23
CA THR A 102 12.97 -7.69 0.39
C THR A 102 11.79 -6.77 0.75
N LEU A 103 11.90 -6.04 1.85
CA LEU A 103 11.00 -4.95 2.23
C LEU A 103 11.71 -3.63 2.00
N GLU A 104 11.17 -2.82 1.10
CA GLU A 104 11.55 -1.43 0.91
C GLU A 104 10.48 -0.51 1.49
N ARG A 105 10.88 0.43 2.34
CA ARG A 105 10.04 1.47 2.91
C ARG A 105 10.48 2.81 2.36
N VAL A 106 9.54 3.55 1.77
CA VAL A 106 9.78 4.84 1.15
C VAL A 106 9.34 5.93 2.11
N TYR A 107 10.29 6.69 2.63
CA TYR A 107 10.03 7.87 3.42
C TYR A 107 10.14 9.11 2.54
N LYS A 108 9.82 10.28 3.11
CA LYS A 108 9.89 11.55 2.38
C LYS A 108 11.30 11.84 1.85
N ASP A 109 12.31 11.64 2.70
CA ASP A 109 13.67 12.11 2.46
C ASP A 109 14.67 10.96 2.21
N TYR A 110 14.27 9.71 2.46
CA TYR A 110 15.13 8.54 2.32
C TYR A 110 14.31 7.26 2.10
N ASN A 111 14.97 6.22 1.63
CA ASN A 111 14.41 4.88 1.57
C ASN A 111 15.16 3.96 2.54
N GLU A 112 14.43 3.00 3.09
CA GLU A 112 14.96 1.94 3.94
C GLU A 112 14.74 0.59 3.28
N ARG A 113 15.79 -0.21 3.14
CA ARG A 113 15.68 -1.56 2.58
C ARG A 113 16.17 -2.60 3.58
N HIS A 114 15.39 -3.67 3.72
CA HIS A 114 15.69 -4.82 4.56
C HIS A 114 15.39 -6.10 3.80
N ARG A 115 16.19 -7.13 4.02
CA ARG A 115 15.76 -8.50 3.80
C ARG A 115 15.09 -9.00 5.08
N VAL A 116 13.89 -9.54 4.91
CA VAL A 116 13.02 -10.03 5.97
C VAL A 116 12.99 -11.55 5.87
N ARG A 117 13.26 -12.25 6.97
CA ARG A 117 12.99 -13.69 7.07
C ARG A 117 11.73 -13.91 7.88
N LEU A 118 10.83 -14.71 7.31
CA LEU A 118 9.55 -15.06 7.89
C LEU A 118 9.50 -16.55 8.16
N ARG A 119 8.86 -16.92 9.28
CA ARG A 119 8.57 -18.30 9.63
C ARG A 119 7.08 -18.47 9.91
N TRP A 120 6.48 -19.53 9.38
CA TRP A 120 5.12 -19.91 9.70
C TRP A 120 5.04 -20.38 11.15
N SER A 121 3.99 -19.93 11.84
CA SER A 121 3.67 -20.32 13.20
C SER A 121 2.21 -20.78 13.27
N ARG A 122 1.79 -21.27 14.44
CA ARG A 122 0.39 -21.67 14.67
C ARG A 122 -0.62 -20.54 14.42
N THR A 123 -0.18 -19.28 14.52
CA THR A 123 -1.01 -18.09 14.35
C THR A 123 -0.73 -17.35 13.03
N GLY A 124 0.00 -17.97 12.11
CA GLY A 124 0.37 -17.41 10.80
C GLY A 124 1.85 -17.05 10.69
N TRP A 125 2.22 -16.36 9.62
CA TRP A 125 3.58 -15.90 9.37
C TRP A 125 4.05 -14.90 10.44
N LYS A 126 5.30 -15.04 10.87
CA LYS A 126 5.97 -14.15 11.82
C LYS A 126 7.34 -13.76 11.30
N ILE A 127 7.72 -12.51 11.53
CA ILE A 127 9.06 -12.00 11.21
C ILE A 127 10.03 -12.52 12.27
N VAL A 128 11.01 -13.31 11.84
CA VAL A 128 12.04 -13.88 12.73
C VAL A 128 13.37 -13.16 12.62
N GLU A 129 13.60 -12.45 11.51
CA GLU A 129 14.84 -11.76 11.24
C GLU A 129 14.62 -10.57 10.31
N LEU A 130 15.35 -9.50 10.59
CA LEU A 130 15.51 -8.34 9.72
C LEU A 130 17.01 -8.16 9.52
N THR A 131 17.49 -8.14 8.29
CA THR A 131 18.87 -7.75 8.03
C THR A 131 19.10 -6.30 8.49
N PRO A 132 20.35 -5.92 8.78
CA PRO A 132 20.71 -4.54 9.07
C PRO A 132 20.09 -3.60 8.04
N LEU A 133 19.59 -2.47 8.54
CA LEU A 133 18.92 -1.45 7.76
C LEU A 133 19.92 -0.81 6.80
N GLU A 134 19.64 -0.90 5.51
CA GLU A 134 20.29 -0.07 4.50
C GLU A 134 19.42 1.16 4.25
N SER A 135 19.85 2.31 4.78
CA SER A 135 19.23 3.61 4.48
C SER A 135 19.97 4.27 3.33
N PHE A 136 19.25 4.73 2.31
CA PHE A 136 19.83 5.48 1.20
C PHE A 136 18.95 6.66 0.83
N ALA A 137 19.57 7.80 0.52
CA ALA A 137 18.87 8.97 0.00
C ALA A 137 18.67 8.77 -1.51
N PRO A 138 17.43 8.76 -2.02
CA PRO A 138 17.21 8.73 -3.45
C PRO A 138 17.73 10.03 -4.10
N GLU A 139 18.26 9.94 -5.32
CA GLU A 139 18.79 11.11 -6.05
C GLU A 139 17.72 12.18 -6.28
N ILE A 140 16.45 11.76 -6.39
CA ILE A 140 15.29 12.63 -6.51
C ILE A 140 14.35 12.31 -5.34
N PRO A 141 14.08 13.27 -4.43
CA PRO A 141 13.15 13.07 -3.33
C PRO A 141 11.73 12.75 -3.78
N TYR A 142 10.98 12.06 -2.91
CA TYR A 142 9.59 11.74 -3.18
C TYR A 142 8.75 13.02 -3.31
N GLY A 143 7.99 13.11 -4.41
CA GLY A 143 7.13 14.27 -4.70
C GLY A 143 7.79 15.41 -5.47
N THR A 144 9.02 15.24 -5.96
CA THR A 144 9.65 16.22 -6.86
C THR A 144 8.84 16.33 -8.16
N PRO A 145 8.35 17.54 -8.53
CA PRO A 145 7.57 17.73 -9.73
C PRO A 145 8.42 17.48 -10.98
N VAL A 146 7.92 16.67 -11.90
CA VAL A 146 8.59 16.36 -13.19
C VAL A 146 8.36 17.44 -14.26
N PHE A 147 7.63 18.50 -13.91
CA PHE A 147 7.39 19.68 -14.74
C PHE A 147 7.73 20.94 -13.94
N GLN A 148 8.19 22.00 -14.61
CA GLN A 148 8.28 23.32 -13.99
C GLN A 148 6.88 23.74 -13.55
N LEU A 149 6.68 23.90 -12.23
CA LEU A 149 5.49 24.58 -11.74
C LEU A 149 5.55 26.02 -12.28
N PRO A 150 4.48 26.54 -12.89
CA PRO A 150 4.44 27.95 -13.24
C PRO A 150 4.69 28.74 -11.94
N GLU A 151 5.76 29.54 -11.93
CA GLU A 151 6.11 30.43 -10.83
C GLU A 151 4.83 31.14 -10.38
N ALA A 152 4.51 31.06 -9.09
CA ALA A 152 3.38 31.75 -8.48
C ALA A 152 3.65 33.27 -8.50
N GLY A 153 3.56 33.87 -9.68
CA GLY A 153 3.96 35.25 -9.94
C GLY A 153 4.01 35.67 -11.41
N GLY A 154 3.53 34.87 -12.35
CA GLY A 154 3.47 35.26 -13.77
C GLY A 154 2.07 35.70 -14.20
N GLU A 155 1.93 37.00 -14.47
CA GLU A 155 0.76 37.65 -15.04
C GLU A 155 -0.01 36.83 -16.09
N SER A 156 -1.34 36.83 -15.93
CA SER A 156 -2.31 36.52 -16.97
C SER A 156 -1.96 37.29 -18.24
N THR A 157 -1.85 36.59 -19.39
CA THR A 157 -2.37 37.02 -20.72
C THR A 157 -1.65 36.23 -21.83
N GLN A 158 -2.29 35.20 -22.37
CA GLN A 158 -2.83 35.25 -23.74
C GLN A 158 -3.57 33.95 -24.04
N ALA A 159 -4.87 34.08 -24.28
CA ALA A 159 -5.69 33.05 -24.88
C ALA A 159 -5.04 32.64 -26.21
N ARG A 160 -4.65 31.37 -26.32
CA ARG A 160 -4.37 30.76 -27.62
C ARG A 160 -5.68 30.75 -28.40
N GLU A 161 -5.81 31.71 -29.30
CA GLU A 161 -6.86 31.74 -30.30
C GLU A 161 -6.71 30.49 -31.17
N PHE A 162 -7.65 29.55 -31.04
CA PHE A 162 -7.69 28.36 -31.88
C PHE A 162 -8.17 28.79 -33.28
N PRO A 163 -7.38 28.59 -34.35
CA PRO A 163 -7.87 28.85 -35.69
C PRO A 163 -9.01 27.88 -36.01
N SER A 164 -10.22 28.44 -36.13
CA SER A 164 -11.42 27.78 -36.61
C SER A 164 -11.31 27.55 -38.13
N GLU A 165 -10.54 26.57 -38.55
CA GLU A 165 -10.65 26.03 -39.92
C GLU A 165 -11.73 24.94 -39.95
N ARG A 166 -12.91 25.32 -40.43
CA ARG A 166 -13.94 24.36 -40.85
C ARG A 166 -13.47 23.69 -42.16
N PRO A 167 -13.37 22.36 -42.24
CA PRO A 167 -13.15 21.71 -43.52
C PRO A 167 -14.38 21.88 -44.41
N ALA A 168 -14.18 22.37 -45.64
CA ALA A 168 -15.20 22.45 -46.66
C ALA A 168 -15.73 21.05 -47.01
N LYS A 169 -17.06 20.93 -47.05
CA LYS A 169 -17.80 19.73 -47.44
C LYS A 169 -17.57 19.45 -48.94
N PRO A 170 -17.14 18.24 -49.35
CA PRO A 170 -17.04 17.92 -50.77
C PRO A 170 -18.45 17.82 -51.37
N ALA A 171 -18.67 18.56 -52.46
CA ALA A 171 -19.88 18.46 -53.27
C ALA A 171 -19.91 17.12 -54.00
N SER A 172 -20.99 16.37 -53.78
CA SER A 172 -21.30 15.12 -54.43
C SER A 172 -21.96 15.38 -55.79
N ALA A 173 -21.38 14.76 -56.82
CA ALA A 173 -21.95 14.18 -58.04
C ALA A 173 -22.99 14.97 -58.87
N ALA A 174 -22.70 15.06 -60.18
CA ALA A 174 -23.69 14.84 -61.23
C ALA A 174 -22.99 14.29 -62.50
N GLU A 175 -23.29 13.02 -62.81
CA GLU A 175 -23.20 12.42 -64.16
C GLU A 175 -24.08 13.21 -65.16
N PRO A 176 -23.78 13.16 -66.46
CA PRO A 176 -24.24 12.05 -67.33
C PRO A 176 -23.15 11.42 -68.21
#